data_AF-A0A2G5I9L5-F1
#
_entry.id   AF-A0A2G5I9L5-F1
#
_cell.length_a   1.000
_cell.length_b   1.000
_cell.length_c   1.000
_cell.angle_alpha   90.00
_cell.angle_beta   90.00
_cell.angle_gamma   90.00
#
_symmetry.space_group_name_H-M   'P 1'
#
loop_
_entity.id
_entity.type
_entity.pdbx_description
1 polymer ?
#
loop_
_entity_poly.entity_id
_entity_poly.type
_entity_poly.pdbx_seq_one_letter_code
_entity_poly.pdbx_strand_id
1 'polypeptide(L)'
;MLPWHSKQPNHISQDITLIAHRELFGVTLLQYRADRAARAPPPPPPPPPVVREQCNASVDELVRAPCGHHYCAEDVQQVFSLALQNEAFYPPRCCRQPLDFEATRALLGQDLAARFEGKREELDDKARLYCHDGSCSAYIPAINRAYTVALCRTCNEFTCVSCKNRMHPGRACPPDPDKQAILDIARQEGWQKCNGCGNMVELRTGCNHMTFVCSSQFLET
;
A
#
# COMPACT_ATOMS: atom_id res chain seq x y z
N MET A 1 -72.04 23.91 19.36
CA MET A 1 -70.72 23.32 19.68
C MET A 1 -70.76 21.88 19.22
N LEU A 2 -70.30 21.61 18.00
CA LEU A 2 -70.41 20.31 17.33
C LEU A 2 -69.10 19.50 17.47
N PRO A 3 -69.17 18.17 17.33
CA PRO A 3 -68.24 17.22 17.93
C PRO A 3 -67.15 16.77 16.95
N TRP A 4 -65.98 16.39 17.49
CA TRP A 4 -64.93 15.73 16.73
C TRP A 4 -65.09 14.21 16.80
N HIS A 5 -65.30 13.59 15.64
CA HIS A 5 -65.12 12.17 15.36
C HIS A 5 -63.79 11.97 14.62
N SER A 6 -63.03 10.92 14.97
CA SER A 6 -62.17 10.10 14.07
C SER A 6 -61.51 9.00 14.92
N LYS A 7 -61.79 7.68 14.75
CA LYS A 7 -61.25 6.71 13.76
C LYS A 7 -59.79 7.02 13.39
N GLN A 8 -58.79 6.15 13.43
CA GLN A 8 -58.57 4.72 13.71
C GLN A 8 -57.02 4.54 13.80
N PRO A 9 -56.48 3.38 14.20
CA PRO A 9 -55.04 3.14 14.34
C PRO A 9 -54.40 2.68 13.01
N ASN A 10 -53.14 3.05 12.76
CA ASN A 10 -52.17 2.06 12.27
C ASN A 10 -50.72 2.53 12.41
N HIS A 11 -49.94 1.62 12.97
CA HIS A 11 -48.48 1.59 13.03
C HIS A 11 -47.92 1.45 11.61
N ILE A 12 -46.81 2.14 11.30
CA ILE A 12 -45.59 1.59 10.71
C ILE A 12 -44.58 2.75 10.61
N SER A 13 -43.50 2.60 11.37
CA SER A 13 -42.31 3.44 11.36
C SER A 13 -41.68 3.40 9.97
N GLN A 14 -41.66 4.55 9.29
CA GLN A 14 -40.79 4.83 8.14
C GLN A 14 -40.30 6.26 8.27
N ASP A 15 -39.46 6.50 9.27
CA ASP A 15 -38.53 7.62 9.30
C ASP A 15 -37.13 7.03 9.38
N ILE A 16 -36.37 7.21 8.29
CA ILE A 16 -34.94 7.57 8.21
C ILE A 16 -34.63 7.51 6.71
N THR A 17 -35.19 8.50 5.99
CA THR A 17 -34.52 9.02 4.81
C THR A 17 -33.48 10.01 5.30
N LEU A 18 -32.32 10.07 4.63
CA LEU A 18 -31.18 10.98 4.85
C LEU A 18 -30.12 10.54 5.87
N ILE A 19 -29.17 9.70 5.43
CA ILE A 19 -27.75 9.97 5.67
C ILE A 19 -26.99 9.87 4.34
N ALA A 20 -26.79 11.06 3.77
CA ALA A 20 -25.65 11.48 2.95
C ALA A 20 -25.11 10.49 1.89
N HIS A 21 -25.86 10.38 0.79
CA HIS A 21 -25.25 10.27 -0.52
C HIS A 21 -24.79 11.66 -0.98
N ARG A 22 -23.49 11.94 -0.94
CA ARG A 22 -22.76 12.68 -1.99
C ARG A 22 -21.28 12.87 -1.64
N GLU A 23 -20.45 12.36 -2.57
CA GLU A 23 -19.20 12.98 -3.07
C GLU A 23 -18.19 13.32 -1.96
N LEU A 24 -17.25 12.44 -1.60
CA LEU A 24 -15.94 12.28 -2.27
C LEU A 24 -15.30 10.97 -1.74
N PHE A 25 -15.68 9.77 -2.19
CA PHE A 25 -14.83 8.84 -2.97
C PHE A 25 -15.70 7.85 -3.80
N GLY A 26 -16.97 8.22 -4.02
CA GLY A 26 -17.76 7.77 -5.18
C GLY A 26 -18.26 6.32 -5.26
N VAL A 27 -18.13 5.48 -4.23
CA VAL A 27 -18.63 4.10 -4.31
C VAL A 27 -19.41 3.71 -3.06
N THR A 28 -20.72 3.48 -3.21
CA THR A 28 -21.54 2.86 -2.17
C THR A 28 -21.17 1.39 -1.97
N LEU A 29 -21.51 0.79 -0.82
CA LEU A 29 -21.33 -0.66 -0.63
C LEU A 29 -22.04 -1.49 -1.73
N LEU A 30 -23.19 -1.01 -2.20
CA LEU A 30 -23.94 -1.63 -3.29
C LEU A 30 -23.19 -1.52 -4.63
N GLN A 31 -22.64 -0.35 -4.96
CA GLN A 31 -21.78 -0.19 -6.14
C GLN A 31 -20.50 -1.01 -6.02
N TYR A 32 -19.86 -1.02 -4.84
CA TYR A 32 -18.65 -1.82 -4.60
C TYR A 32 -18.93 -3.32 -4.85
N ARG A 33 -20.06 -3.84 -4.36
CA ARG A 33 -20.47 -5.24 -4.58
C ARG A 33 -20.80 -5.52 -6.06
N ALA A 34 -21.46 -4.60 -6.75
CA ALA A 34 -21.74 -4.72 -8.18
C ALA A 34 -20.44 -4.70 -9.02
N ASP A 35 -19.55 -3.75 -8.74
CA ASP A 35 -18.23 -3.64 -9.38
C ASP A 35 -17.37 -4.87 -9.08
N ARG A 36 -17.44 -5.41 -7.86
CA ARG A 36 -16.75 -6.65 -7.46
C ARG A 36 -17.25 -7.84 -8.26
N ALA A 37 -18.57 -8.01 -8.39
CA ALA A 37 -19.16 -9.11 -9.16
C ALA A 37 -18.76 -9.06 -10.64
N ALA A 38 -18.51 -7.86 -11.17
CA ALA A 38 -18.09 -7.65 -12.56
C ALA A 38 -16.57 -7.77 -12.78
N ARG A 39 -15.73 -7.71 -11.74
CA ARG A 39 -14.27 -7.77 -11.87
C ARG A 39 -13.78 -9.20 -12.09
N ALA A 40 -13.12 -9.42 -13.23
CA ALA A 40 -12.30 -10.61 -13.45
C ALA A 40 -11.25 -10.77 -12.32
N PRO A 41 -10.88 -12.00 -11.94
CA PRO A 41 -9.78 -12.21 -11.00
C PRO A 41 -8.53 -11.50 -11.54
N PRO A 42 -7.72 -10.88 -10.66
CA PRO A 42 -6.45 -10.31 -11.10
C PRO A 42 -5.64 -11.40 -11.81
N PRO A 43 -4.98 -11.08 -12.93
CA PRO A 43 -4.09 -12.04 -13.57
C PRO A 43 -3.09 -12.55 -12.51
N PRO A 44 -2.66 -13.83 -12.58
CA PRO A 44 -1.63 -14.33 -11.69
C PRO A 44 -0.44 -13.38 -11.73
N PRO A 45 0.29 -13.19 -10.61
CA PRO A 45 1.50 -12.37 -10.61
C PRO A 45 2.38 -12.82 -11.78
N PRO A 46 2.96 -11.88 -12.54
CA PRO A 46 3.85 -12.26 -13.62
C PRO A 46 4.89 -13.25 -13.07
N PRO A 47 5.23 -14.31 -13.82
CA PRO A 47 6.29 -15.20 -13.39
C PRO A 47 7.50 -14.33 -13.03
N PRO A 48 8.28 -14.70 -11.98
CA PRO A 48 9.52 -13.99 -11.69
C PRO A 48 10.28 -13.85 -13.00
N PRO A 49 10.91 -12.68 -13.27
CA PRO A 49 11.61 -12.46 -14.54
C PRO A 49 12.47 -13.69 -14.79
N VAL A 50 12.07 -14.44 -15.82
CA VAL A 50 12.66 -15.73 -16.16
C VAL A 50 14.12 -15.40 -16.42
N VAL A 51 15.02 -16.06 -15.69
CA VAL A 51 16.46 -15.97 -15.94
C VAL A 51 16.62 -16.24 -17.43
N ARG A 52 17.01 -15.20 -18.18
CA ARG A 52 17.06 -15.28 -19.63
C ARG A 52 18.08 -16.37 -19.96
N GLU A 53 17.70 -17.37 -20.74
CA GLU A 53 18.63 -18.34 -21.37
C GLU A 53 19.61 -17.65 -22.37
N GLN A 54 19.77 -16.33 -22.29
CA GLN A 54 20.34 -15.46 -23.32
C GLN A 54 21.31 -14.41 -22.75
N CYS A 55 21.81 -14.59 -21.52
CA CYS A 55 22.98 -13.82 -21.12
C CYS A 55 24.23 -14.56 -21.60
N ASN A 56 24.95 -13.99 -22.58
CA ASN A 56 26.17 -14.56 -23.15
C ASN A 56 27.40 -14.40 -22.21
N ALA A 57 27.14 -14.31 -20.91
CA ALA A 57 28.13 -14.09 -19.87
C ALA A 57 28.85 -15.41 -19.54
N SER A 58 30.15 -15.34 -19.29
CA SER A 58 30.92 -16.47 -18.79
C SER A 58 30.50 -16.81 -17.35
N VAL A 59 30.73 -18.04 -16.90
CA VAL A 59 30.33 -18.50 -15.56
C VAL A 59 30.98 -17.66 -14.45
N ASP A 60 32.16 -17.11 -14.70
CA ASP A 60 32.91 -16.24 -13.77
C ASP A 60 32.31 -14.82 -13.64
N GLU A 61 31.39 -14.44 -14.53
CA GLU A 61 30.70 -13.13 -14.53
C GLU A 61 29.29 -13.20 -13.91
N LEU A 62 28.92 -14.36 -13.36
CA LEU A 62 27.61 -14.60 -12.77
C LEU A 62 27.63 -14.43 -11.25
N VAL A 63 26.62 -13.75 -10.72
CA VAL A 63 26.36 -13.71 -9.28
C VAL A 63 25.33 -14.77 -8.90
N ARG A 64 25.67 -15.53 -7.87
CA ARG A 64 24.80 -16.55 -7.31
C ARG A 64 23.89 -15.94 -6.24
N ALA A 65 22.60 -15.95 -6.49
CA ALA A 65 21.58 -15.55 -5.52
C ALA A 65 21.47 -16.56 -4.37
N PRO A 66 20.88 -16.19 -3.21
CA PRO A 66 20.71 -17.10 -2.07
C PRO A 66 19.93 -18.38 -2.40
N CYS A 67 19.04 -18.28 -3.39
CA CYS A 67 18.22 -19.37 -3.93
C CYS A 67 19.02 -20.39 -4.76
N GLY A 68 20.28 -20.07 -5.11
CA GLY A 68 21.15 -20.86 -5.96
C GLY A 68 21.10 -20.54 -7.46
N HIS A 69 20.17 -19.69 -7.91
CA HIS A 69 20.12 -19.20 -9.29
C HIS A 69 21.26 -18.22 -9.57
N HIS A 70 21.69 -18.16 -10.82
CA HIS A 70 22.77 -17.31 -11.30
C HIS A 70 22.22 -16.16 -12.13
N TYR A 71 22.80 -14.98 -11.96
CA TYR A 71 22.41 -13.76 -12.66
C TYR A 71 23.64 -13.10 -13.26
N CYS A 72 23.55 -12.68 -14.52
CA CYS A 72 24.56 -11.79 -15.09
C CYS A 72 24.30 -10.33 -14.65
N ALA A 73 25.25 -9.44 -14.91
CA ALA A 73 25.13 -8.03 -14.53
C ALA A 73 23.85 -7.36 -15.07
N GLU A 74 23.46 -7.66 -16.32
CA GLU A 74 22.25 -7.11 -16.95
C GLU A 74 20.98 -7.54 -16.21
N ASP A 75 20.86 -8.83 -15.86
CA ASP A 75 19.69 -9.33 -15.13
C ASP A 75 19.61 -8.74 -13.71
N VAL A 76 20.75 -8.57 -13.05
CA VAL A 76 20.82 -7.88 -11.74
C VAL A 76 20.32 -6.44 -11.89
N GLN A 77 20.83 -5.69 -12.86
CA GLN A 77 20.39 -4.31 -13.11
C GLN A 77 18.88 -4.23 -13.41
N GLN A 78 18.35 -5.18 -14.18
CA GLN A 78 16.93 -5.23 -14.50
C GLN A 78 16.07 -5.46 -13.25
N VAL A 79 16.46 -6.42 -12.40
CA VAL A 79 15.73 -6.75 -11.16
C VAL A 79 15.68 -5.56 -10.21
N PHE A 80 16.79 -4.83 -10.05
CA PHE A 80 16.84 -3.60 -9.23
C PHE A 80 16.07 -2.44 -9.87
N SER A 81 16.13 -2.29 -11.19
CA SER A 81 15.37 -1.27 -11.93
C SER A 81 13.87 -1.46 -11.78
N LEU A 82 13.38 -2.71 -11.89
CA LEU A 82 11.97 -3.05 -11.68
C LEU A 82 11.51 -2.72 -10.26
N ALA A 83 12.33 -2.99 -9.25
CA ALA A 83 12.02 -2.67 -7.86
C ALA A 83 11.91 -1.15 -7.59
N LEU A 84 12.61 -0.31 -8.35
CA LEU A 84 12.48 1.15 -8.26
C LEU A 84 11.25 1.71 -8.97
N GLN A 85 10.82 1.03 -10.03
CA GLN A 85 9.67 1.41 -10.84
C GLN A 85 8.35 0.95 -10.21
N ASN A 86 8.34 -0.22 -9.58
CA ASN A 86 7.14 -0.81 -9.00
C ASN A 86 7.45 -1.49 -7.67
N GLU A 87 6.81 -0.99 -6.61
CA GLU A 87 6.99 -1.46 -5.23
C GLU A 87 6.61 -2.93 -5.03
N ALA A 88 5.79 -3.52 -5.91
CA ALA A 88 5.46 -4.95 -5.86
C ALA A 88 6.71 -5.84 -6.06
N PHE A 89 7.73 -5.34 -6.76
CA PHE A 89 9.01 -6.01 -6.94
C PHE A 89 10.05 -5.64 -5.86
N TYR A 90 9.66 -4.83 -4.88
CA TYR A 90 10.54 -4.42 -3.78
C TYR A 90 10.32 -5.27 -2.52
N PRO A 91 11.37 -5.71 -1.79
CA PRO A 91 12.77 -5.66 -2.19
C PRO A 91 13.07 -6.54 -3.43
N PRO A 92 14.12 -6.24 -4.20
CA PRO A 92 14.60 -7.10 -5.29
C PRO A 92 14.81 -8.54 -4.80
N ARG A 93 14.26 -9.53 -5.51
CA ARG A 93 14.25 -10.94 -5.07
C ARG A 93 14.57 -11.90 -6.20
N CYS A 94 15.23 -13.01 -5.83
CA CYS A 94 15.19 -14.27 -6.57
C CYS A 94 14.20 -15.21 -5.87
N CYS A 95 13.21 -15.73 -6.60
CA CYS A 95 12.16 -16.59 -6.04
C CYS A 95 11.45 -15.91 -4.85
N ARG A 96 11.85 -16.21 -3.61
CA ARG A 96 11.31 -15.61 -2.38
C ARG A 96 12.39 -15.06 -1.46
N GLN A 97 13.63 -15.02 -1.92
CA GLN A 97 14.78 -14.58 -1.14
C GLN A 97 15.30 -13.25 -1.69
N PRO A 98 15.51 -12.25 -0.82
CA PRO A 98 16.03 -10.95 -1.25
C PRO A 98 17.42 -11.10 -1.86
N LEU A 99 17.69 -10.34 -2.91
CA LEU A 99 19.04 -10.16 -3.40
C LEU A 99 19.76 -9.17 -2.49
N ASP A 100 20.99 -9.49 -2.10
CA ASP A 100 21.81 -8.61 -1.28
C ASP A 100 22.32 -7.45 -2.13
N PHE A 101 21.91 -6.22 -1.78
CA PHE A 101 22.33 -5.01 -2.48
C PHE A 101 23.84 -4.80 -2.40
N GLU A 102 24.48 -5.04 -1.25
CA GLU A 102 25.93 -4.78 -1.11
C GLU A 102 26.74 -5.79 -1.95
N ALA A 103 26.31 -7.05 -1.97
CA ALA A 103 26.94 -8.09 -2.79
C ALA A 103 26.74 -7.86 -4.30
N THR A 104 25.67 -7.18 -4.70
CA THR A 104 25.34 -6.91 -6.11
C THR A 104 25.69 -5.51 -6.58
N ARG A 105 26.11 -4.61 -5.67
CA ARG A 105 26.32 -3.18 -5.92
C ARG A 105 27.26 -2.89 -7.07
N ALA A 106 28.36 -3.65 -7.18
CA ALA A 106 29.35 -3.50 -8.24
C ALA A 106 28.76 -3.75 -9.64
N LEU A 107 27.76 -4.65 -9.74
CA LEU A 107 27.11 -4.98 -11.00
C LEU A 107 26.04 -3.97 -11.43
N LEU A 108 25.51 -3.19 -10.49
CA LEU A 108 24.48 -2.18 -10.78
C LEU A 108 25.04 -0.98 -11.55
N GLY A 109 26.35 -0.72 -11.42
CA GLY A 109 26.94 0.55 -11.84
C GLY A 109 26.56 1.70 -10.90
N GLN A 110 27.29 2.82 -11.02
CA GLN A 110 27.20 3.93 -10.07
C GLN A 110 25.81 4.59 -10.03
N ASP A 111 25.18 4.84 -11.19
CA ASP A 111 23.89 5.53 -11.26
C ASP A 111 22.76 4.72 -10.62
N LEU A 112 22.58 3.46 -11.03
CA LEU A 112 21.51 2.62 -10.52
C LEU A 112 21.70 2.32 -9.03
N ALA A 113 22.93 2.07 -8.59
CA ALA A 113 23.23 1.88 -7.17
C ALA A 113 22.87 3.12 -6.34
N ALA A 114 23.26 4.32 -6.79
CA ALA A 114 22.97 5.56 -6.09
C ALA A 114 21.46 5.85 -6.02
N ARG A 115 20.73 5.64 -7.13
CA ARG A 115 19.27 5.80 -7.17
C ARG A 115 18.55 4.79 -6.28
N PHE A 116 19.01 3.54 -6.29
CA PHE A 116 18.43 2.50 -5.44
C PHE A 116 18.66 2.82 -3.97
N GLU A 117 19.91 3.12 -3.59
CA GLU A 117 20.28 3.47 -2.23
C GLU A 117 19.54 4.70 -1.71
N GLY A 118 19.40 5.74 -2.53
CA GLY A 118 18.66 6.95 -2.17
C GLY A 118 17.15 6.73 -1.96
N LYS A 119 16.56 5.71 -2.60
CA LYS A 119 15.14 5.37 -2.44
C LYS A 119 14.92 4.22 -1.45
N ARG A 120 15.97 3.49 -1.07
CA ARG A 120 15.92 2.32 -0.18
C ARG A 120 15.34 2.68 1.19
N GLU A 121 15.77 3.79 1.78
CA GLU A 121 15.24 4.24 3.09
C GLU A 121 13.72 4.48 3.04
N GLU A 122 13.23 5.11 1.96
CA GLU A 122 11.80 5.32 1.75
C GLU A 122 11.07 3.98 1.56
N LEU A 123 11.58 3.10 0.70
CA LEU A 123 10.91 1.84 0.35
C LEU A 123 10.90 0.83 1.51
N ASP A 124 11.93 0.83 2.35
CA ASP A 124 12.02 -0.01 3.56
C ASP A 124 11.16 0.51 4.72
N ASP A 125 10.77 1.78 4.70
CA ASP A 125 9.96 2.37 5.75
C ASP A 125 8.48 1.94 5.64
N LYS A 126 8.08 1.06 6.55
CA LYS A 126 6.69 0.58 6.68
C LYS A 126 5.72 1.65 7.17
N ALA A 127 6.22 2.70 7.80
CA ALA A 127 5.45 3.82 8.32
C ALA A 127 5.72 5.11 7.51
N ARG A 128 6.06 4.97 6.23
CA ARG A 128 6.30 6.04 5.27
C ARG A 128 5.39 7.26 5.49
N LEU A 129 6.03 8.40 5.65
CA LEU A 129 5.37 9.69 5.83
C LEU A 129 5.94 10.68 4.80
N TYR A 130 5.03 11.39 4.16
CA TYR A 130 5.34 12.43 3.18
C TYR A 130 4.91 13.78 3.73
N CYS A 131 5.50 14.85 3.19
CA CYS A 131 5.09 16.21 3.49
C CYS A 131 3.61 16.41 3.13
N HIS A 132 2.84 17.03 4.05
CA HIS A 132 1.43 17.32 3.83
C HIS A 132 1.18 18.30 2.68
N ASP A 133 2.16 19.14 2.36
CA ASP A 133 2.08 20.09 1.25
C ASP A 133 2.20 19.32 -0.08
N GLY A 134 1.11 19.27 -0.83
CA GLY A 134 1.03 18.56 -2.10
C GLY A 134 2.02 19.07 -3.15
N SER A 135 2.45 20.33 -3.07
CA SER A 135 3.49 20.86 -3.96
C SER A 135 4.90 20.34 -3.63
N CYS A 136 5.12 19.95 -2.37
CA CYS A 136 6.38 19.39 -1.91
C CYS A 136 6.37 17.87 -1.98
N SER A 137 5.40 17.21 -1.31
CA SER A 137 5.20 15.76 -1.26
C SER A 137 6.47 14.93 -0.96
N ALA A 138 7.51 15.54 -0.40
CA ALA A 138 8.78 14.87 -0.15
C ALA A 138 8.64 13.83 0.96
N TYR A 139 9.33 12.70 0.82
CA TYR A 139 9.49 11.72 1.89
C TYR A 139 10.18 12.36 3.09
N ILE A 140 9.65 12.13 4.29
CA ILE A 140 10.22 12.64 5.54
C ILE A 140 10.89 11.48 6.27
N PRO A 141 12.23 11.38 6.35
CA PRO A 141 12.92 10.27 7.01
C PRO A 141 12.49 10.05 8.46
N ALA A 142 12.59 8.81 8.96
CA ALA A 142 12.18 8.45 10.33
C ALA A 142 12.91 9.29 11.40
N ILE A 143 14.18 9.64 11.17
CA ILE A 143 14.97 10.52 12.05
C ILE A 143 14.39 11.94 12.17
N ASN A 144 13.59 12.38 11.20
CA ASN A 144 12.92 13.68 11.23
C ASN A 144 11.50 13.62 11.79
N ARG A 145 11.12 12.50 12.41
CA ARG A 145 9.80 12.28 13.03
C ARG A 145 9.99 12.11 14.53
N ALA A 146 9.18 12.82 15.32
CA ALA A 146 9.17 12.73 16.77
C ALA A 146 7.73 12.83 17.28
N TYR A 147 7.31 11.84 18.07
CA TYR A 147 5.95 11.74 18.61
C TYR A 147 4.89 11.86 17.50
N THR A 148 4.17 12.99 17.45
CA THR A 148 3.12 13.28 16.47
C THR A 148 3.56 14.31 15.42
N VAL A 149 4.82 14.71 15.40
CA VAL A 149 5.36 15.79 14.56
C VAL A 149 6.46 15.26 13.63
N ALA A 150 6.43 15.67 12.37
CA ALA A 150 7.47 15.37 11.40
C ALA A 150 7.92 16.64 10.67
N LEU A 151 9.23 16.87 10.57
CA LEU A 151 9.81 18.02 9.88
C LEU A 151 10.24 17.64 8.46
N CYS A 152 9.65 18.30 7.46
CA CYS A 152 10.10 18.19 6.08
C CYS A 152 11.38 19.03 5.89
N ARG A 153 12.50 18.41 5.49
CA ARG A 153 13.76 19.14 5.24
C ARG A 153 13.80 19.86 3.89
N THR A 154 12.86 19.57 2.99
CA THR A 154 12.78 20.20 1.68
C THR A 154 12.12 21.58 1.73
N CYS A 155 10.98 21.70 2.42
CA CYS A 155 10.23 22.96 2.54
C CYS A 155 10.16 23.53 3.96
N ASN A 156 10.76 22.86 4.95
CA ASN A 156 10.76 23.22 6.38
C ASN A 156 9.37 23.27 7.04
N GLU A 157 8.36 22.68 6.41
CA GLU A 157 7.02 22.54 6.97
C GLU A 157 6.88 21.33 7.89
N PHE A 158 5.90 21.40 8.81
CA PHE A 158 5.62 20.34 9.77
C PHE A 158 4.36 19.54 9.39
N THR A 159 4.47 18.23 9.43
CA THR A 159 3.39 17.28 9.15
C THR A 159 3.03 16.50 10.42
N CYS A 160 1.74 16.29 10.67
CA CYS A 160 1.27 15.45 11.76
C CYS A 160 1.44 13.97 11.39
N VAL A 161 2.17 13.21 12.20
CA VAL A 161 2.42 11.78 11.97
C VAL A 161 1.12 10.96 12.01
N SER A 162 0.15 11.36 12.85
CA SER A 162 -1.08 10.59 13.11
C SER A 162 -2.13 10.73 12.01
N CYS A 163 -2.38 11.96 11.54
CA CYS A 163 -3.40 12.24 10.52
C CYS A 163 -2.81 12.57 9.15
N LYS A 164 -1.48 12.69 9.03
CA LYS A 164 -0.74 13.02 7.79
C LYS A 164 -1.03 14.41 7.20
N ASN A 165 -1.81 15.24 7.90
CA ASN A 165 -2.10 16.62 7.52
C ASN A 165 -1.04 17.59 8.07
N ARG A 166 -1.21 18.89 7.78
CA ARG A 166 -0.44 19.97 8.41
C ARG A 166 -0.42 19.82 9.93
N MET A 167 0.75 20.02 10.53
CA MET A 167 0.89 19.93 11.99
C MET A 167 -0.03 20.93 12.71
N HIS A 168 -0.70 20.47 13.76
CA HIS A 168 -1.67 21.24 14.55
C HIS A 168 -1.35 21.16 16.06
N PRO A 169 -0.39 21.96 16.55
CA PRO A 169 0.06 21.90 17.94
C PRO A 169 -1.07 22.14 18.94
N GLY A 170 -1.14 21.32 19.99
CA GLY A 170 -2.13 21.47 21.06
C GLY A 170 -3.58 21.17 20.66
N ARG A 171 -3.82 20.65 19.45
CA ARG A 171 -5.15 20.25 18.98
C ARG A 171 -5.17 18.76 18.63
N ALA A 172 -6.29 18.10 18.92
CA ALA A 172 -6.54 16.75 18.44
C ALA A 172 -6.60 16.73 16.91
N CYS A 173 -6.28 15.58 16.31
CA CYS A 173 -6.46 15.41 14.86
C CYS A 173 -7.94 15.63 14.50
N PRO A 174 -8.22 16.33 13.38
CA PRO A 174 -9.58 16.48 12.91
C PRO A 174 -10.19 15.09 12.62
N PRO A 175 -11.49 14.89 12.88
CA PRO A 175 -12.19 13.70 12.44
C PRO A 175 -12.05 13.54 10.92
N ASP A 176 -11.80 12.32 10.49
CA ASP A 176 -11.70 11.96 9.08
C ASP A 176 -12.87 11.01 8.76
N PRO A 177 -14.03 11.55 8.35
CA PRO A 177 -15.22 10.76 8.10
C PRO A 177 -15.03 9.78 6.94
N ASP A 178 -14.20 10.12 5.96
CA ASP A 178 -13.92 9.24 4.82
C ASP A 178 -13.12 8.02 5.25
N LYS A 179 -12.07 8.24 6.07
CA LYS A 179 -11.32 7.15 6.68
C LYS A 179 -12.21 6.27 7.56
N GLN A 180 -13.13 6.88 8.31
CA GLN A 180 -14.07 6.13 9.14
C GLN A 180 -15.03 5.28 8.28
N ALA A 181 -15.57 5.85 7.21
CA ALA A 181 -16.43 5.12 6.27
C ALA A 181 -15.71 3.94 5.61
N ILE A 182 -14.45 4.10 5.20
CA ILE A 182 -13.63 3.01 4.66
C ILE A 182 -13.42 1.91 5.70
N LEU A 183 -13.15 2.26 6.96
CA LEU A 183 -12.99 1.27 8.04
C LEU A 183 -14.29 0.51 8.33
N ASP A 184 -15.43 1.17 8.23
CA ASP A 184 -16.72 0.53 8.43
C ASP A 184 -17.08 -0.40 7.27
N ILE A 185 -16.81 -0.03 6.02
CA ILE A 185 -16.92 -0.92 4.86
C ILE A 185 -15.99 -2.12 5.02
N ALA A 186 -14.73 -1.89 5.38
CA ALA A 186 -13.74 -2.95 5.60
C ALA A 186 -14.23 -3.96 6.67
N ARG A 187 -14.84 -3.48 7.77
CA ARG A 187 -15.43 -4.34 8.80
C ARG A 187 -16.61 -5.17 8.27
N GLN A 188 -17.48 -4.56 7.46
CA GLN A 188 -18.66 -5.23 6.90
C GLN A 188 -18.30 -6.29 5.85
N GLU A 189 -17.25 -6.05 5.06
CA GLU A 189 -16.77 -6.97 4.03
C GLU A 189 -15.71 -7.96 4.54
N GLY A 190 -15.33 -7.88 5.82
CA GLY A 190 -14.33 -8.76 6.44
C GLY A 190 -12.91 -8.53 5.92
N TRP A 191 -12.59 -7.33 5.42
CA TRP A 191 -11.23 -6.97 5.03
C TRP A 191 -10.31 -6.90 6.24
N GLN A 192 -9.06 -7.30 6.05
CA GLN A 192 -8.06 -7.35 7.10
C GLN A 192 -6.87 -6.44 6.79
N LYS A 193 -6.20 -5.93 7.81
CA LYS A 193 -4.91 -5.25 7.60
C LYS A 193 -3.84 -6.29 7.33
N CYS A 194 -3.01 -6.04 6.34
CA CYS A 194 -1.77 -6.77 6.13
C CYS A 194 -0.84 -6.56 7.34
N ASN A 195 -0.37 -7.63 7.96
CA ASN A 195 0.57 -7.55 9.08
C ASN A 195 1.97 -7.06 8.65
N GLY A 196 2.31 -7.16 7.37
CA GLY A 196 3.61 -6.71 6.83
C GLY A 196 3.66 -5.21 6.53
N CYS A 197 2.66 -4.68 5.82
CA CYS A 197 2.64 -3.29 5.34
C CYS A 197 1.48 -2.43 5.85
N GLY A 198 0.52 -2.99 6.58
CA GLY A 198 -0.63 -2.26 7.13
C GLY A 198 -1.75 -1.92 6.14
N ASN A 199 -1.58 -2.23 4.85
CA ASN A 199 -2.62 -2.01 3.83
C ASN A 199 -3.85 -2.89 4.09
N MET A 200 -5.03 -2.39 3.73
CA MET A 200 -6.27 -3.16 3.84
C MET A 200 -6.38 -4.15 2.69
N VAL A 201 -6.67 -5.41 2.99
CA VAL A 201 -6.77 -6.50 2.02
C VAL A 201 -8.10 -7.22 2.11
N GLU A 202 -8.63 -7.58 0.95
CA GLU A 202 -9.83 -8.40 0.79
C GLU A 202 -9.42 -9.88 0.65
N LEU A 203 -10.03 -10.76 1.45
CA LEU A 203 -9.94 -12.21 1.24
C LEU A 203 -10.92 -12.63 0.15
N ARG A 204 -10.40 -13.17 -0.97
CA ARG A 204 -11.22 -13.86 -1.98
C ARG A 204 -11.19 -15.35 -1.70
N THR A 205 -12.34 -16.03 -1.78
CA THR A 205 -12.51 -17.43 -1.40
C THR A 205 -11.56 -18.38 -2.13
N GLY A 206 -10.95 -19.32 -1.39
CA GLY A 206 -10.16 -20.46 -1.91
C GLY A 206 -8.69 -20.44 -1.49
N CYS A 207 -8.35 -21.28 -0.49
CA CYS A 207 -7.04 -21.47 0.13
C CYS A 207 -6.47 -20.21 0.83
N ASN A 208 -6.09 -20.31 2.10
CA ASN A 208 -5.63 -19.19 2.96
C ASN A 208 -4.27 -18.57 2.52
N HIS A 209 -3.81 -18.86 1.30
CA HIS A 209 -2.64 -18.24 0.69
C HIS A 209 -3.01 -16.89 0.10
N MET A 210 -3.10 -15.88 0.96
CA MET A 210 -3.18 -14.49 0.55
C MET A 210 -1.83 -14.04 -0.01
N THR A 211 -1.76 -13.79 -1.32
CA THR A 211 -0.59 -13.17 -1.95
C THR A 211 -0.77 -11.66 -1.83
N PHE A 212 -0.10 -11.06 -0.85
CA PHE A 212 -0.12 -9.61 -0.69
C PHE A 212 0.63 -8.94 -1.85
N VAL A 213 0.18 -7.74 -2.23
CA VAL A 213 0.94 -6.85 -3.13
C VAL A 213 2.28 -6.45 -2.48
N CYS A 214 2.32 -6.41 -1.15
CA CYS A 214 3.58 -6.32 -0.42
C CYS A 214 4.17 -7.71 -0.19
N SER A 215 5.47 -7.76 -0.03
CA SER A 215 6.31 -8.97 -0.01
C SER A 215 6.10 -9.90 1.19
N SER A 216 5.17 -9.59 2.10
CA SER A 216 4.86 -10.43 3.26
C SER A 216 3.83 -11.49 2.89
N GLN A 217 4.08 -12.75 3.21
CA GLN A 217 3.05 -13.79 3.20
C GLN A 217 2.33 -13.81 4.56
N PHE A 218 1.01 -14.03 4.57
CA PHE A 218 0.36 -14.51 5.79
C PHE A 218 0.77 -15.98 5.96
N LEU A 219 1.36 -16.31 7.10
CA LEU A 219 1.42 -17.68 7.59
C LEU A 219 0.40 -17.72 8.73
N GLU A 220 -0.73 -18.40 8.52
CA GLU A 220 -1.59 -18.79 9.63
C GLU A 220 -0.92 -19.98 10.34
N THR A 221 -0.74 -19.85 11.66
CA THR A 221 -0.57 -20.99 12.57
C THR A 221 -1.92 -21.58 12.90
#